data_AF-D8UMV5-F1
#
_entry.id   AF-D8UMV5-F1
#
_cell.length_a   1.000
_cell.length_b   1.000
_cell.length_c   1.000
_cell.angle_alpha   90.00
_cell.angle_beta   90.00
_cell.angle_gamma   90.00
#
_symmetry.space_group_name_H-M   'P 1'
#
loop_
_entity.id
_entity.type
_entity.pdbx_description
1 polymer ?
#
loop_
_entity_poly.entity_id
_entity_poly.type
_entity_poly.pdbx_seq_one_letter_code
_entity_poly.pdbx_strand_id
1 'polypeptide(L)'
;MRLMDILMAFPGIALAAVLLAAFGNSVPTIIIAIAIIYTPQLARVVRANVLAQYGEDYVRAERVIGAGRFYILVKHIVRNTAAPVLVFATVMVADAIILEASLSFLGAGVQDPAPSWGNVISYGRNLVLSGGWWATTFAGLTILLTVLSLNILAEGLTDAMVNPKLRRAPVVKDDDGSTAAVAVDTEVATSIAQPSVVEAHELDGVMAASADGVTSGAGASAVLTDMKLAAANPHLLLDRELELLASIEAKRTDRLPQVSPEARNVLEVKNLSIRFPGRFGDIAIVDNVSFTVREGETMGLVGESGCGKSITSLAVMGLLPKTAQVTGSIKFDGKELLDSATKHSNPKAYEGLRGEQIAMVYQDALSSLNPSMKIKDQMEQLTKRGGRKTPAELLEMVKLDP
;
A
#
# COMPACT_ATOMS: atom_id res chain seq x y z
N MET A 1 3.65 6.10 -21.94
CA MET A 1 3.42 7.49 -21.48
C MET A 1 3.83 8.52 -22.53
N ARG A 2 5.03 8.49 -23.12
CA ARG A 2 5.42 9.50 -24.14
C ARG A 2 4.41 9.72 -25.28
N LEU A 3 3.87 8.66 -25.88
CA LEU A 3 2.81 8.77 -26.90
C LEU A 3 1.53 9.42 -26.36
N MET A 4 1.15 9.08 -25.13
CA MET A 4 0.00 9.65 -24.44
C MET A 4 0.23 11.14 -24.10
N ASP A 5 1.46 11.51 -23.76
CA ASP A 5 1.84 12.90 -23.46
C ASP A 5 1.78 13.77 -24.73
N ILE A 6 2.14 13.20 -25.89
CA ILE A 6 1.96 13.86 -27.20
C ILE A 6 0.47 14.13 -27.48
N LEU A 7 -0.39 13.12 -27.29
CA LEU A 7 -1.83 13.28 -27.53
C LEU A 7 -2.45 14.38 -26.66
N MET A 8 -2.00 14.51 -25.41
CA MET A 8 -2.49 15.55 -24.49
C MET A 8 -1.97 16.96 -24.79
N ALA A 9 -0.96 17.12 -25.64
CA ALA A 9 -0.48 18.44 -26.05
C ALA A 9 -1.47 19.14 -26.99
N PHE A 10 -2.38 18.39 -27.62
CA PHE A 10 -3.39 18.93 -28.52
C PHE A 10 -4.69 19.25 -27.76
N PRO A 11 -5.35 20.39 -28.05
CA PRO A 11 -6.69 20.66 -27.55
C PRO A 11 -7.67 19.58 -28.02
N GLY A 12 -8.42 18.96 -27.09
CA GLY A 12 -9.26 17.80 -27.38
C GLY A 12 -10.28 18.02 -28.51
N ILE A 13 -10.96 19.16 -28.52
CA ILE A 13 -11.93 19.52 -29.57
C ILE A 13 -11.25 19.66 -30.93
N ALA A 14 -10.08 20.31 -30.98
CA ALA A 14 -9.35 20.50 -32.24
C ALA A 14 -8.86 19.16 -32.79
N LEU A 15 -8.30 18.31 -31.92
CA LEU A 15 -7.86 16.97 -32.30
C LEU A 15 -9.04 16.13 -32.80
N ALA A 16 -10.19 16.17 -32.13
CA ALA A 16 -11.41 15.49 -32.57
C ALA A 16 -11.84 15.97 -33.96
N ALA A 17 -11.94 17.28 -34.16
CA ALA A 17 -12.36 17.85 -35.44
C ALA A 17 -11.42 17.45 -36.59
N VAL A 18 -10.10 17.43 -36.35
CA VAL A 18 -9.12 16.96 -37.34
C VAL A 18 -9.29 15.47 -37.65
N LEU A 19 -9.49 14.62 -36.63
CA LEU A 19 -9.73 13.19 -36.83
C LEU A 19 -11.02 12.94 -37.62
N LEU A 20 -12.09 13.67 -37.33
CA LEU A 20 -13.37 13.55 -38.03
C LEU A 20 -13.29 14.07 -39.47
N ALA A 21 -12.58 15.18 -39.69
CA ALA A 21 -12.32 15.68 -41.05
C ALA A 21 -11.50 14.69 -41.89
N ALA A 22 -10.57 13.96 -41.27
CA ALA A 22 -9.70 13.01 -41.96
C ALA A 22 -10.35 11.63 -42.22
N PHE A 23 -11.12 11.12 -41.26
CA PHE A 23 -11.67 9.76 -41.28
C PHE A 23 -13.19 9.72 -41.50
N GLY A 24 -13.84 10.88 -41.66
CA GLY A 24 -15.28 11.04 -41.87
C GLY A 24 -16.10 11.10 -40.58
N ASN A 25 -17.37 11.48 -40.71
CA ASN A 25 -18.27 11.77 -39.58
C ASN A 25 -19.23 10.61 -39.25
N SER A 26 -18.78 9.37 -39.44
CA SER A 26 -19.59 8.20 -39.06
C SER A 26 -19.60 8.00 -37.54
N VAL A 27 -20.69 7.44 -36.99
CA VAL A 27 -20.80 7.16 -35.54
C VAL A 27 -19.60 6.32 -35.03
N PRO A 28 -19.15 5.26 -35.72
CA PRO A 28 -17.93 4.55 -35.33
C PRO A 28 -16.68 5.42 -35.32
N THR A 29 -16.51 6.31 -36.32
CA THR A 29 -15.36 7.23 -36.36
C THR A 29 -15.37 8.20 -35.18
N ILE A 30 -16.55 8.70 -34.80
CA ILE A 30 -16.73 9.58 -33.64
C ILE A 30 -16.37 8.85 -32.34
N ILE A 31 -16.86 7.63 -32.16
CA ILE A 31 -16.53 6.81 -30.98
C ILE A 31 -15.02 6.60 -30.87
N ILE A 32 -14.36 6.23 -31.98
CA ILE A 32 -12.90 6.01 -32.00
C ILE A 32 -12.15 7.32 -31.73
N ALA A 33 -12.55 8.43 -32.34
CA ALA A 33 -11.92 9.73 -32.13
C ALA A 33 -11.99 10.17 -30.65
N ILE A 34 -13.18 10.07 -30.05
CA ILE A 34 -13.41 10.35 -28.63
C ILE A 34 -12.57 9.41 -27.75
N ALA A 35 -12.58 8.10 -28.05
CA ALA A 35 -11.79 7.11 -27.31
C ALA A 35 -10.29 7.43 -27.33
N ILE A 36 -9.73 7.80 -28.49
CA ILE A 36 -8.31 8.19 -28.63
C ILE A 36 -7.97 9.40 -27.76
N ILE A 37 -8.85 10.40 -27.72
CA ILE A 37 -8.64 11.64 -26.93
C ILE A 37 -8.63 11.35 -25.42
N TYR A 38 -9.52 10.48 -24.96
CA TYR A 38 -9.69 10.19 -23.55
C TYR A 38 -8.77 9.08 -23.03
N THR A 39 -8.29 8.17 -23.88
CA THR A 39 -7.39 7.06 -23.51
C THR A 39 -6.17 7.52 -22.68
N PRO A 40 -5.44 8.60 -23.04
CA PRO A 40 -4.32 9.10 -22.24
C PRO A 40 -4.68 9.43 -20.78
N GLN A 41 -5.86 10.01 -20.54
CA GLN A 41 -6.30 10.45 -19.22
C GLN A 41 -6.61 9.23 -18.34
N LEU A 42 -7.40 8.30 -18.87
CA LEU A 42 -7.72 7.04 -18.20
C LEU A 42 -6.45 6.21 -17.89
N ALA A 43 -5.56 6.06 -18.88
CA ALA A 43 -4.33 5.29 -18.73
C ALA A 43 -3.40 5.88 -17.65
N ARG A 44 -3.36 7.22 -17.51
CA ARG A 44 -2.56 7.87 -16.47
C ARG A 44 -3.13 7.62 -15.07
N VAL A 45 -4.46 7.72 -14.90
CA VAL A 45 -5.12 7.43 -13.62
C VAL A 45 -4.94 5.97 -13.23
N VAL A 46 -5.15 5.03 -14.16
CA VAL A 46 -4.91 3.60 -13.93
C VAL A 46 -3.45 3.37 -13.52
N ARG A 47 -2.48 3.93 -14.25
CA ARG A 47 -1.06 3.78 -13.93
C ARG A 47 -0.70 4.34 -12.55
N ALA A 48 -1.21 5.51 -12.20
CA ALA A 48 -0.94 6.14 -10.92
C ALA A 48 -1.43 5.27 -9.76
N ASN A 49 -2.69 4.80 -9.84
CA ASN A 49 -3.30 3.93 -8.84
C ASN A 49 -2.56 2.59 -8.72
N VAL A 50 -2.24 1.95 -9.86
CA VAL A 50 -1.49 0.68 -9.86
C VAL A 50 -0.10 0.86 -9.24
N LEU A 51 0.62 1.93 -9.59
CA LEU A 51 1.96 2.18 -9.07
C LEU A 51 1.95 2.46 -7.56
N ALA A 52 0.95 3.20 -7.07
CA ALA A 52 0.75 3.43 -5.64
C ALA A 52 0.55 2.10 -4.90
N GLN A 53 -0.37 1.25 -5.38
CA GLN A 53 -0.65 -0.06 -4.78
C GLN A 53 0.56 -1.00 -4.76
N TYR A 54 1.45 -0.95 -5.78
CA TYR A 54 2.68 -1.75 -5.77
C TYR A 54 3.69 -1.37 -4.68
N GLY A 55 3.53 -0.19 -4.06
CA GLY A 55 4.36 0.31 -2.97
C GLY A 55 3.98 -0.20 -1.59
N GLU A 56 2.73 -0.68 -1.44
CA GLU A 56 2.12 -1.11 -0.18
C GLU A 56 2.72 -2.39 0.39
N ASP A 57 2.64 -2.53 1.72
CA ASP A 57 3.24 -3.65 2.44
C ASP A 57 2.53 -4.99 2.16
N TYR A 58 1.21 -5.01 1.96
CA TYR A 58 0.50 -6.23 1.58
C TYR A 58 1.01 -6.82 0.25
N VAL A 59 1.44 -5.98 -0.70
CA VAL A 59 2.03 -6.46 -1.97
C VAL A 59 3.41 -7.08 -1.71
N ARG A 60 4.18 -6.51 -0.77
CA ARG A 60 5.47 -7.05 -0.38
C ARG A 60 5.30 -8.39 0.32
N ALA A 61 4.33 -8.50 1.24
CA ALA A 61 3.97 -9.72 1.93
C ALA A 61 3.59 -10.84 0.94
N GLU A 62 2.73 -10.56 -0.03
CA GLU A 62 2.39 -11.51 -1.09
C GLU A 62 3.61 -11.97 -1.91
N ARG A 63 4.55 -11.06 -2.23
CA ARG A 63 5.80 -11.44 -2.90
C ARG A 63 6.71 -12.31 -2.02
N VAL A 64 6.67 -12.14 -0.70
CA VAL A 64 7.40 -12.99 0.24
C VAL A 64 6.77 -14.37 0.32
N ILE A 65 5.45 -14.48 0.18
CA ILE A 65 4.75 -15.77 0.11
C ILE A 65 4.97 -16.47 -1.26
N GLY A 66 5.74 -15.85 -2.18
CA GLY A 66 6.06 -16.43 -3.49
C GLY A 66 5.00 -16.18 -4.56
N ALA A 67 4.08 -15.21 -4.36
CA ALA A 67 3.07 -14.87 -5.34
C ALA A 67 3.68 -14.31 -6.64
N GLY A 68 3.25 -14.85 -7.79
CA GLY A 68 3.64 -14.34 -9.10
C GLY A 68 3.07 -12.94 -9.40
N ARG A 69 3.78 -12.15 -10.21
CA ARG A 69 3.40 -10.76 -10.55
C ARG A 69 1.99 -10.64 -11.11
N PHE A 70 1.62 -11.53 -12.03
CA PHE A 70 0.28 -11.52 -12.65
C PHE A 70 -0.83 -11.80 -11.64
N TYR A 71 -0.58 -12.74 -10.72
CA TYR A 71 -1.53 -13.06 -9.65
C TYR A 71 -1.76 -11.85 -8.73
N ILE A 72 -0.67 -11.22 -8.27
CA ILE A 72 -0.74 -10.02 -7.42
C ILE A 72 -1.53 -8.92 -8.15
N LEU A 73 -1.22 -8.69 -9.43
CA LEU A 73 -1.89 -7.68 -10.24
C LEU A 73 -3.40 -7.92 -10.30
N VAL A 74 -3.82 -9.11 -10.74
CA VAL A 74 -5.24 -9.39 -11.00
C VAL A 74 -6.03 -9.56 -9.71
N LYS A 75 -5.49 -10.26 -8.71
CA LYS A 75 -6.26 -10.64 -7.52
C LYS A 75 -6.25 -9.58 -6.42
N HIS A 76 -5.16 -8.83 -6.29
CA HIS A 76 -5.00 -7.84 -5.22
C HIS A 76 -5.11 -6.41 -5.76
N ILE A 77 -4.26 -6.05 -6.72
CA ILE A 77 -4.14 -4.65 -7.17
C ILE A 77 -5.38 -4.19 -7.92
N VAL A 78 -5.84 -4.95 -8.92
CA VAL A 78 -7.03 -4.59 -9.70
C VAL A 78 -8.23 -4.39 -8.79
N ARG A 79 -8.41 -5.26 -7.78
CA ARG A 79 -9.49 -5.14 -6.79
C ARG A 79 -9.43 -3.83 -6.01
N ASN A 80 -8.25 -3.40 -5.59
CA ASN A 80 -8.06 -2.16 -4.84
C ASN A 80 -8.22 -0.92 -5.73
N THR A 81 -7.77 -1.00 -6.99
CA THR A 81 -7.81 0.14 -7.92
C THR A 81 -9.12 0.24 -8.70
N ALA A 82 -9.99 -0.79 -8.67
CA ALA A 82 -11.22 -0.80 -9.47
C ALA A 82 -12.15 0.35 -9.10
N ALA A 83 -12.31 0.65 -7.80
CA ALA A 83 -13.16 1.74 -7.32
C ALA A 83 -12.73 3.11 -7.88
N PRO A 84 -11.51 3.62 -7.62
CA PRO A 84 -11.11 4.93 -8.13
C PRO A 84 -11.07 5.00 -9.66
N VAL A 85 -10.75 3.89 -10.34
CA VAL A 85 -10.74 3.85 -11.82
C VAL A 85 -12.16 3.90 -12.39
N LEU A 86 -13.12 3.19 -11.79
CA LEU A 86 -14.51 3.17 -12.26
C LEU A 86 -15.19 4.53 -12.06
N VAL A 87 -14.93 5.16 -10.91
CA VAL A 87 -15.42 6.51 -10.60
C VAL A 87 -14.90 7.50 -11.64
N PHE A 88 -13.59 7.50 -11.88
CA PHE A 88 -12.98 8.37 -12.88
C PHE A 88 -13.52 8.10 -14.30
N ALA A 89 -13.67 6.83 -14.67
CA ALA A 89 -14.24 6.45 -15.96
C ALA A 89 -15.69 6.95 -16.13
N THR A 90 -16.48 6.98 -15.05
CA THR A 90 -17.87 7.48 -15.09
C THR A 90 -17.91 8.98 -15.35
N VAL A 91 -17.04 9.75 -14.70
CA VAL A 91 -16.89 11.20 -14.96
C VAL A 91 -16.46 11.44 -16.41
N MET A 92 -15.53 10.64 -16.94
CA MET A 92 -15.09 10.75 -18.33
C MET A 92 -16.20 10.48 -19.34
N VAL A 93 -17.18 9.63 -19.03
CA VAL A 93 -18.36 9.43 -19.89
C VAL A 93 -19.18 10.72 -19.97
N ALA A 94 -19.34 11.44 -18.86
CA ALA A 94 -20.04 12.72 -18.85
C ALA A 94 -19.30 13.77 -19.71
N ASP A 95 -17.98 13.83 -19.60
CA ASP A 95 -17.15 14.71 -20.44
C ASP A 95 -17.26 14.34 -21.93
N ALA A 96 -17.29 13.04 -22.25
CA ALA A 96 -17.44 12.56 -23.62
C ALA A 96 -18.79 12.95 -24.25
N ILE A 97 -19.88 12.96 -23.47
CA ILE A 97 -21.20 13.45 -23.92
C ILE A 97 -21.12 14.94 -24.28
N ILE A 98 -20.47 15.75 -23.43
CA ILE A 98 -20.28 17.19 -23.70
C ILE A 98 -19.43 17.40 -24.95
N LEU A 99 -18.35 16.63 -25.11
CA LEU A 99 -17.47 16.71 -26.27
C LEU A 99 -18.21 16.34 -27.57
N GLU A 100 -18.96 15.25 -27.59
CA GLU A 100 -19.79 14.86 -28.74
C GLU A 100 -20.81 15.94 -29.07
N ALA A 101 -21.55 16.43 -28.08
CA ALA A 101 -22.55 17.48 -28.30
C ALA A 101 -21.93 18.77 -28.84
N SER A 102 -20.72 19.12 -28.38
CA SER A 102 -19.96 20.27 -28.87
C SER A 102 -19.51 20.10 -30.33
N LEU A 103 -19.02 18.90 -30.70
CA LEU A 103 -18.61 18.60 -32.08
C LEU A 103 -19.82 18.59 -33.03
N SER A 104 -20.93 18.00 -32.61
CA SER A 104 -22.19 17.96 -33.35
C SER A 104 -22.78 19.36 -33.50
N PHE A 105 -22.72 20.19 -32.45
CA PHE A 105 -23.11 21.60 -32.54
C PHE A 105 -22.30 22.39 -33.59
N LEU A 106 -20.99 22.13 -33.67
CA LEU A 106 -20.07 22.73 -34.64
C LEU A 106 -20.19 22.13 -36.06
N GLY A 107 -21.00 21.08 -36.25
CA GLY A 107 -21.22 20.40 -37.54
C GLY A 107 -20.17 19.34 -37.89
N ALA A 108 -19.17 19.12 -37.02
CA ALA A 108 -18.15 18.09 -37.21
C ALA A 108 -18.54 16.73 -36.60
N GLY A 109 -19.55 16.69 -35.73
CA GLY A 109 -19.98 15.49 -35.02
C GLY A 109 -20.97 14.63 -35.82
N VAL A 110 -21.95 14.06 -35.12
CA VAL A 110 -22.95 13.13 -35.68
C VAL A 110 -23.72 13.82 -36.81
N GLN A 111 -23.97 13.09 -37.91
CA GLN A 111 -24.69 13.62 -39.07
C GLN A 111 -26.08 13.00 -39.20
N ASP A 112 -27.00 13.73 -39.85
CA ASP A 112 -28.32 13.21 -40.20
C ASP A 112 -28.19 11.91 -41.02
N PRO A 113 -29.04 10.89 -40.80
CA PRO A 113 -30.26 10.88 -39.98
C PRO A 113 -30.04 10.48 -38.51
N ALA A 114 -28.80 10.33 -38.04
CA ALA A 114 -28.55 9.87 -36.67
C ALA A 114 -28.89 10.96 -35.63
N PRO A 115 -29.61 10.62 -34.54
CA PRO A 115 -30.02 11.61 -33.55
C PRO A 115 -28.83 12.04 -32.66
N SER A 116 -28.67 13.34 -32.46
CA SER A 116 -27.73 13.92 -31.50
C SER A 116 -28.32 15.18 -30.86
N TRP A 117 -28.15 15.35 -29.54
CA TRP A 117 -28.55 16.57 -28.85
C TRP A 117 -27.75 17.79 -29.31
N GLY A 118 -26.49 17.60 -29.73
CA GLY A 118 -25.68 18.68 -30.31
C GLY A 118 -26.26 19.21 -31.61
N ASN A 119 -26.78 18.33 -32.47
CA ASN A 119 -27.46 18.72 -33.71
C ASN A 119 -28.75 19.48 -33.43
N VAL A 120 -29.54 19.03 -32.44
CA VAL A 120 -30.78 19.73 -32.02
C VAL A 120 -30.47 21.17 -31.58
N ILE A 121 -29.38 21.38 -30.83
CA ILE A 121 -28.94 22.73 -30.44
C ILE A 121 -28.49 23.53 -31.67
N SER A 122 -27.76 22.90 -32.60
CA SER A 122 -27.29 23.56 -33.83
C SER A 122 -28.44 24.05 -34.72
N TYR A 123 -29.44 23.20 -34.95
CA TYR A 123 -30.66 23.55 -35.68
C TYR A 123 -31.50 24.58 -34.94
N GLY A 124 -31.62 24.41 -33.61
CA GLY A 124 -32.36 25.32 -32.74
C GLY A 124 -31.81 26.76 -32.75
N ARG A 125 -30.54 26.98 -33.07
CA ARG A 125 -29.94 28.33 -33.21
C ARG A 125 -30.73 29.21 -34.18
N ASN A 126 -31.16 28.67 -35.32
CA ASN A 126 -31.94 29.42 -36.31
C ASN A 126 -33.38 29.66 -35.84
N LEU A 127 -33.92 28.72 -35.05
CA LEU A 127 -35.27 28.79 -34.51
C LEU A 127 -35.40 29.82 -33.38
N VAL A 128 -34.37 29.97 -32.55
CA VAL A 128 -34.29 31.01 -31.50
C VAL A 128 -34.46 32.40 -32.08
N LEU A 129 -33.83 32.69 -33.23
CA LEU A 129 -33.96 33.98 -33.93
C LEU A 129 -35.39 34.25 -34.41
N SER A 130 -36.20 33.20 -34.58
CA SER A 130 -37.61 33.27 -34.98
C SER A 130 -38.57 33.19 -33.77
N GLY A 131 -38.07 33.28 -32.54
CA GLY A 131 -38.83 33.22 -31.30
C GLY A 131 -38.99 31.82 -30.69
N GLY A 132 -38.48 30.77 -31.35
CA GLY A 132 -38.59 29.39 -30.86
C GLY A 132 -37.42 28.93 -30.00
N TRP A 133 -37.31 29.51 -28.81
CA TRP A 133 -36.23 29.25 -27.85
C TRP A 133 -36.23 27.84 -27.25
N TRP A 134 -37.37 27.15 -27.24
CA TRP A 134 -37.55 25.87 -26.55
C TRP A 134 -36.62 24.76 -27.06
N ALA A 135 -36.31 24.74 -28.36
CA ALA A 135 -35.53 23.65 -28.97
C ALA A 135 -34.10 23.58 -28.43
N THR A 136 -33.43 24.72 -28.26
CA THR A 136 -32.09 24.78 -27.68
C THR A 136 -32.12 24.58 -26.17
N THR A 137 -33.11 25.15 -25.49
CA THR A 137 -33.22 25.06 -24.02
C THR A 137 -33.46 23.62 -23.55
N PHE A 138 -34.40 22.88 -24.15
CA PHE A 138 -34.66 21.49 -23.72
C PHE A 138 -33.52 20.54 -24.07
N ALA A 139 -32.87 20.72 -25.23
CA ALA A 139 -31.67 19.94 -25.58
C ALA A 139 -30.50 20.24 -24.64
N GLY A 140 -30.28 21.51 -24.28
CA GLY A 140 -29.27 21.88 -23.29
C GLY A 140 -29.58 21.32 -21.90
N LEU A 141 -30.85 21.37 -21.47
CA LEU A 141 -31.29 20.86 -20.17
C LEU A 141 -31.14 19.34 -20.07
N THR A 142 -31.41 18.60 -21.15
CA THR A 142 -31.23 17.14 -21.17
C THR A 142 -29.76 16.74 -21.08
N ILE A 143 -28.86 17.44 -21.78
CA ILE A 143 -27.41 17.27 -21.60
C ILE A 143 -27.02 17.57 -20.15
N LEU A 144 -27.44 18.72 -19.61
CA LEU A 144 -27.13 19.13 -18.23
C LEU A 144 -27.56 18.09 -17.21
N LEU A 145 -28.82 17.65 -17.25
CA LEU A 145 -29.37 16.67 -16.31
C LEU A 145 -28.65 15.32 -16.44
N THR A 146 -28.33 14.89 -17.65
CA THR A 146 -27.61 13.63 -17.89
C THR A 146 -26.19 13.67 -17.30
N VAL A 147 -25.44 14.74 -17.61
CA VAL A 147 -24.08 14.95 -17.09
C VAL A 147 -24.09 15.06 -15.57
N LEU A 148 -25.00 15.85 -15.00
CA LEU A 148 -25.14 15.99 -13.55
C LEU A 148 -25.46 14.65 -12.88
N SER A 149 -26.39 13.88 -13.45
CA SER A 149 -26.76 12.56 -12.93
C SER A 149 -25.60 11.58 -12.94
N LEU A 150 -24.76 11.59 -13.98
CA LEU A 150 -23.57 10.75 -14.07
C LEU A 150 -22.48 11.16 -13.06
N ASN A 151 -22.30 12.46 -12.83
CA ASN A 151 -21.35 12.94 -11.84
C ASN A 151 -21.78 12.58 -10.42
N ILE A 152 -23.07 12.76 -10.08
CA ILE A 152 -23.62 12.33 -8.79
C ILE A 152 -23.52 10.80 -8.63
N LEU A 153 -23.78 10.05 -9.70
CA LEU A 153 -23.62 8.60 -9.70
C LEU A 153 -22.16 8.19 -9.42
N ALA A 154 -21.19 8.90 -9.99
CA ALA A 154 -19.76 8.63 -9.76
C ALA A 154 -19.38 8.84 -8.28
N GLU A 155 -19.91 9.88 -7.64
CA GLU A 155 -19.73 10.14 -6.21
C GLU A 155 -20.38 9.03 -5.36
N GLY A 156 -21.63 8.65 -5.66
CA GLY A 156 -22.31 7.55 -4.98
C GLY A 156 -21.64 6.18 -5.17
N LEU A 157 -21.03 5.93 -6.33
CA LEU A 157 -20.21 4.73 -6.58
C LEU A 157 -18.98 4.69 -5.67
N THR A 158 -18.37 5.85 -5.42
CA THR A 158 -17.22 5.97 -4.50
C THR A 158 -17.63 5.53 -3.09
N ASP A 159 -18.72 6.10 -2.56
CA ASP A 159 -19.20 5.82 -1.21
C ASP A 159 -19.61 4.34 -1.04
N ALA A 160 -20.28 3.78 -2.04
CA ALA A 160 -20.71 2.39 -2.02
C ALA A 160 -19.55 1.39 -2.06
N MET A 161 -18.44 1.73 -2.72
CA MET A 161 -17.28 0.85 -2.87
C MET A 161 -16.28 0.96 -1.71
N VAL A 162 -16.18 2.13 -1.07
CA VAL A 162 -15.27 2.37 0.06
C VAL A 162 -15.81 1.77 1.37
N ASN A 163 -17.14 1.71 1.55
CA ASN A 163 -17.77 1.15 2.74
C ASN A 163 -18.48 -0.20 2.46
N PRO A 164 -17.75 -1.33 2.40
CA PRO A 164 -18.40 -2.63 2.44
C PRO A 164 -19.08 -2.78 3.80
N LYS A 165 -20.41 -2.87 3.82
CA LYS A 165 -21.20 -3.09 5.04
C LYS A 165 -20.59 -4.22 5.86
N LEU A 166 -19.91 -3.88 6.95
CA LEU A 166 -19.41 -4.86 7.90
C LEU A 166 -20.63 -5.61 8.42
N ARG A 167 -20.70 -6.91 8.10
CA ARG A 167 -21.70 -7.80 8.68
C ARG A 167 -21.44 -7.77 10.19
N ARG A 168 -22.42 -7.32 10.99
CA ARG A 168 -22.32 -7.31 12.46
C ARG A 168 -21.70 -8.63 12.91
N ALA A 169 -20.57 -8.54 13.61
CA ALA A 169 -19.93 -9.72 14.18
C ALA A 169 -20.96 -10.47 15.03
N PRO A 170 -21.02 -11.81 14.98
CA PRO A 170 -21.77 -12.56 15.97
C PRO A 170 -21.22 -12.20 17.35
N VAL A 171 -22.12 -12.00 18.32
CA VAL A 171 -21.75 -11.73 19.71
C VAL A 171 -20.98 -12.93 20.22
N VAL A 172 -19.66 -12.78 20.37
CA VAL A 172 -18.82 -13.74 21.10
C VAL A 172 -19.22 -13.64 22.56
N LYS A 173 -19.70 -14.74 23.14
CA LYS A 173 -19.93 -14.83 24.59
C LYS A 173 -18.60 -15.23 25.21
N ASP A 174 -18.11 -14.41 26.14
CA ASP A 174 -17.02 -14.81 27.02
C ASP A 174 -17.49 -15.96 27.94
N ASP A 175 -16.56 -16.81 28.38
CA ASP A 175 -16.78 -18.02 29.21
C ASP A 175 -17.42 -17.71 30.59
N ASP A 176 -17.54 -16.42 30.94
CA ASP A 176 -18.16 -15.92 32.17
C ASP A 176 -19.61 -15.41 31.99
N GLY A 177 -20.20 -15.57 30.80
CA GLY A 177 -21.63 -15.26 30.57
C GLY A 177 -22.00 -13.77 30.54
N SER A 178 -21.01 -12.87 30.55
CA SER A 178 -21.23 -11.43 30.34
C SER A 178 -21.27 -11.09 28.86
N THR A 179 -22.36 -10.45 28.41
CA THR A 179 -22.45 -9.88 27.05
C THR A 179 -21.86 -8.48 27.05
N ALA A 180 -20.56 -8.35 26.77
CA ALA A 180 -19.99 -7.06 26.40
C ALA A 180 -20.28 -6.82 24.91
N ALA A 181 -21.17 -5.87 24.61
CA ALA A 181 -21.27 -5.35 23.26
C ALA A 181 -19.95 -4.61 22.96
N VAL A 182 -19.07 -5.22 22.17
CA VAL A 182 -17.93 -4.50 21.59
C VAL A 182 -18.51 -3.50 20.61
N ALA A 183 -18.73 -2.28 21.08
CA ALA A 183 -18.91 -1.13 20.22
C ALA A 183 -17.58 -0.94 19.48
N VAL A 184 -17.49 -1.49 18.27
CA VAL A 184 -16.43 -1.12 17.35
C VAL A 184 -16.76 0.30 16.92
N ASP A 185 -16.09 1.28 17.52
CA ASP A 185 -16.20 2.68 17.14
C ASP A 185 -16.00 2.79 15.62
N THR A 186 -17.05 3.27 14.97
CA THR A 186 -17.17 3.32 13.52
C THR A 186 -16.44 4.55 12.97
N GLU A 187 -15.23 4.84 13.47
CA GLU A 187 -14.40 5.98 13.05
C GLU A 187 -13.09 5.58 12.38
N VAL A 188 -12.73 4.29 12.33
CA VAL A 188 -11.47 3.85 11.69
C VAL A 188 -11.58 3.80 10.16
N ALA A 189 -12.80 3.80 9.58
CA ALA A 189 -12.99 3.64 8.14
C ALA A 189 -12.77 4.92 7.30
N THR A 190 -12.67 6.10 7.93
CA THR A 190 -12.55 7.39 7.23
C THR A 190 -11.13 7.97 7.19
N SER A 191 -10.15 7.38 7.88
CA SER A 191 -8.76 7.88 7.87
C SER A 191 -7.83 7.24 6.83
N ILE A 192 -8.30 6.20 6.11
CA ILE A 192 -7.45 5.34 5.24
C ILE A 192 -7.13 6.01 3.88
N ALA A 193 -7.62 7.22 3.61
CA ALA A 193 -7.44 7.92 2.34
C ALA A 193 -6.46 9.11 2.38
N GLN A 194 -5.61 9.24 3.41
CA GLN A 194 -4.52 10.22 3.39
C GLN A 194 -3.18 9.57 3.04
N PRO A 195 -2.39 10.16 2.12
CA PRO A 195 -1.03 9.71 1.89
C PRO A 195 -0.26 9.83 3.21
N SER A 196 0.50 8.79 3.56
CA SER A 196 1.32 8.74 4.77
C SER A 196 2.28 9.94 4.83
N VAL A 197 1.84 11.02 5.47
CA VAL A 197 2.68 12.11 5.94
C VAL A 197 3.21 11.66 7.29
N VAL A 198 4.53 11.66 7.41
CA VAL A 198 5.23 11.38 8.66
C VAL A 198 4.92 12.55 9.61
N GLU A 199 3.99 12.35 10.54
CA GLU A 199 3.81 13.28 11.65
C GLU A 199 4.70 12.87 12.82
N ALA A 200 5.62 13.76 13.14
CA ALA A 200 6.38 13.78 14.37
C ALA A 200 5.58 14.58 15.40
N HIS A 201 4.76 13.92 16.23
CA HIS A 201 4.40 14.44 17.56
C HIS A 201 3.70 13.39 18.43
N GLU A 202 4.46 12.60 19.19
CA GLU A 202 3.99 11.98 20.44
C GLU A 202 5.13 12.03 21.47
N LEU A 203 5.47 13.24 21.88
CA LEU A 203 6.21 13.53 23.10
C LEU A 203 5.37 14.53 23.89
N ASP A 204 4.35 14.03 24.57
CA ASP A 204 3.74 14.65 25.75
C ASP A 204 2.70 13.68 26.33
N GLY A 205 3.10 12.89 27.32
CA GLY A 205 2.20 11.89 27.92
C GLY A 205 2.74 11.10 29.10
N VAL A 206 3.92 11.44 29.64
CA VAL A 206 4.43 10.81 30.87
C VAL A 206 4.92 11.88 31.83
N MET A 207 4.00 12.70 32.34
CA MET A 207 4.12 13.29 33.66
C MET A 207 2.75 13.26 34.35
N ALA A 208 2.76 12.94 35.63
CA ALA A 208 1.62 12.74 36.53
C ALA A 208 0.92 11.36 36.47
N ALA A 209 1.63 10.30 36.84
CA ALA A 209 1.01 9.27 37.69
C ALA A 209 1.22 9.67 39.15
N SER A 210 0.14 10.14 39.77
CA SER A 210 0.03 10.48 41.18
C SER A 210 0.48 9.31 42.06
N ALA A 211 1.37 9.64 43.00
CA ALA A 211 1.77 8.77 44.10
C ALA A 211 0.58 8.58 45.04
N ASP A 212 -0.09 7.43 44.95
CA ASP A 212 -0.91 6.89 46.04
C ASP A 212 -1.04 5.39 45.86
N GLY A 213 -0.22 4.64 46.61
CA GLY A 213 -0.25 3.18 46.60
C GLY A 213 1.09 2.49 46.85
N VAL A 214 1.95 3.01 47.73
CA VAL A 214 3.11 2.24 48.21
C VAL A 214 2.75 1.60 49.55
N THR A 215 2.32 0.34 49.49
CA THR A 215 2.26 -0.56 50.64
C THR A 215 3.62 -0.68 51.30
N SER A 216 3.67 -0.45 52.61
CA SER A 216 4.85 -0.56 53.47
C SER A 216 5.50 -1.96 53.39
N GLY A 217 6.65 -2.03 52.74
CA GLY A 217 7.52 -3.21 52.66
C GLY A 217 8.95 -2.79 52.29
N ALA A 218 9.94 -3.61 52.64
CA ALA A 218 11.38 -3.34 52.60
C ALA A 218 11.96 -2.68 51.31
N GLY A 219 11.22 -2.66 50.20
CA GLY A 219 11.58 -1.97 48.96
C GLY A 219 11.62 -0.45 49.04
N ALA A 220 10.80 0.21 49.87
CA ALA A 220 10.77 1.68 49.93
C ALA A 220 12.09 2.29 50.46
N SER A 221 12.76 1.59 51.38
CA SER A 221 14.05 2.02 51.92
C SER A 221 15.19 1.85 50.90
N ALA A 222 15.15 0.81 50.07
CA ALA A 222 16.16 0.57 49.03
C ALA A 222 16.09 1.67 47.96
N VAL A 223 14.88 1.99 47.48
CA VAL A 223 14.63 3.03 46.47
C VAL A 223 15.11 4.42 46.93
N LEU A 224 14.88 4.78 48.19
CA LEU A 224 15.37 6.03 48.78
C LEU A 224 16.91 6.08 48.92
N THR A 225 17.54 4.91 49.08
CA THR A 225 19.01 4.79 49.19
C THR A 225 19.67 4.88 47.81
N ASP A 226 19.06 4.24 46.81
CA ASP A 226 19.52 4.30 45.42
C ASP A 226 19.34 5.72 44.84
N MET A 227 18.27 6.46 45.16
CA MET A 227 18.15 7.87 44.77
C MET A 227 19.24 8.77 45.36
N LYS A 228 19.64 8.55 46.62
CA LYS A 228 20.74 9.30 47.26
C LYS A 228 22.10 8.93 46.70
N LEU A 229 22.33 7.65 46.37
CA LEU A 229 23.55 7.21 45.70
C LEU A 229 23.64 7.74 44.26
N ALA A 230 22.53 7.83 43.54
CA ALA A 230 22.45 8.34 42.17
C ALA A 230 22.85 9.82 42.10
N ALA A 231 22.38 10.59 43.09
CA ALA A 231 22.72 12.00 43.23
C ALA A 231 24.19 12.23 43.63
N ALA A 232 24.83 11.29 44.33
CA ALA A 232 26.19 11.42 44.83
C ALA A 232 27.27 10.86 43.89
N ASN A 233 26.99 9.76 43.17
CA ASN A 233 27.93 9.13 42.23
C ASN A 233 27.20 8.18 41.25
N PRO A 234 26.78 8.66 40.06
CA PRO A 234 25.99 7.87 39.10
C PRO A 234 26.67 6.57 38.63
N HIS A 235 28.00 6.57 38.54
CA HIS A 235 28.78 5.42 38.07
C HIS A 235 28.72 4.24 39.06
N LEU A 236 28.76 4.49 40.37
CA LEU A 236 28.72 3.45 41.39
C LEU A 236 27.39 2.68 41.41
N LEU A 237 26.28 3.35 41.09
CA LEU A 237 25.00 2.66 40.91
C LEU A 237 24.95 1.83 39.64
N LEU A 238 25.46 2.37 38.54
CA LEU A 238 25.53 1.63 37.28
C LEU A 238 26.35 0.35 37.46
N ASP A 239 27.51 0.45 38.11
CA ASP A 239 28.38 -0.71 38.38
C ASP A 239 27.66 -1.74 39.25
N ARG A 240 26.98 -1.30 40.31
CA ARG A 240 26.20 -2.18 41.19
C ARG A 240 25.05 -2.86 40.46
N GLU A 241 24.31 -2.14 39.62
CA GLU A 241 23.23 -2.71 38.81
C GLU A 241 23.77 -3.70 37.77
N LEU A 242 24.88 -3.38 37.11
CA LEU A 242 25.54 -4.29 36.18
C LEU A 242 26.03 -5.57 36.86
N GLU A 243 26.59 -5.49 38.07
CA GLU A 243 26.98 -6.65 38.88
C GLU A 243 25.76 -7.50 39.28
N LEU A 244 24.66 -6.86 39.68
CA LEU A 244 23.42 -7.54 40.04
C LEU A 244 22.84 -8.26 38.82
N LEU A 245 22.80 -7.59 37.66
CA LEU A 245 22.33 -8.12 36.39
C LEU A 245 23.21 -9.29 35.92
N ALA A 246 24.54 -9.19 36.05
CA ALA A 246 25.47 -10.27 35.77
C ALA A 246 25.26 -11.49 36.69
N SER A 247 24.98 -11.25 37.98
CA SER A 247 24.71 -12.33 38.95
C SER A 247 23.40 -13.07 38.68
N ILE A 248 22.38 -12.36 38.18
CA ILE A 248 21.10 -12.94 37.74
C ILE A 248 21.33 -13.73 36.45
N GLU A 249 22.05 -13.15 35.48
CA GLU A 249 22.30 -13.82 34.21
C GLU A 249 23.15 -15.07 34.33
N ALA A 250 24.11 -15.11 35.25
CA ALA A 250 24.88 -16.32 35.53
C ALA A 250 24.03 -17.47 36.09
N LYS A 251 22.86 -17.16 36.68
CA LYS A 251 21.93 -18.14 37.26
C LYS A 251 20.82 -18.56 36.30
N ARG A 252 20.61 -17.85 35.19
CA ARG A 252 19.58 -18.20 34.20
C ARG A 252 19.96 -19.49 33.46
N THR A 253 19.05 -20.44 33.48
CA THR A 253 19.15 -21.74 32.81
C THR A 253 18.15 -21.90 31.65
N ASP A 254 17.28 -20.90 31.46
CA ASP A 254 16.25 -20.82 30.42
C ASP A 254 16.76 -20.21 29.11
N ARG A 255 18.07 -19.92 28.99
CA ARG A 255 18.64 -19.47 27.72
C ARG A 255 18.56 -20.59 26.69
N LEU A 256 18.21 -20.22 25.46
CA LEU A 256 18.39 -21.08 24.31
C LEU A 256 19.85 -21.55 24.25
N PRO A 257 20.10 -22.81 23.88
CA PRO A 257 21.46 -23.36 23.82
C PRO A 257 22.36 -22.47 22.96
N GLN A 258 23.59 -22.26 23.43
CA GLN A 258 24.59 -21.51 22.66
C GLN A 258 24.83 -22.22 21.33
N VAL A 259 24.80 -21.46 20.24
CA VAL A 259 24.99 -21.97 18.89
C VAL A 259 26.40 -22.56 18.78
N SER A 260 26.51 -23.75 18.21
CA SER A 260 27.83 -24.37 17.98
C SER A 260 28.69 -23.46 17.10
N PRO A 261 29.98 -23.25 17.41
CA PRO A 261 30.91 -22.54 16.53
C PRO A 261 31.04 -23.16 15.14
N GLU A 262 30.76 -24.48 15.03
CA GLU A 262 30.79 -25.26 13.78
C GLU A 262 29.44 -25.28 13.05
N ALA A 263 28.42 -24.60 13.58
CA ALA A 263 27.11 -24.53 12.94
C ALA A 263 27.21 -23.89 11.54
N ARG A 264 26.43 -24.45 10.61
CA ARG A 264 26.37 -24.01 9.22
C ARG A 264 25.94 -22.53 9.12
N ASN A 265 26.60 -21.77 8.24
CA ASN A 265 26.17 -20.42 7.90
C ASN A 265 24.91 -20.47 7.03
N VAL A 266 23.81 -19.88 7.52
CA VAL A 266 22.53 -19.83 6.80
C VAL A 266 22.43 -18.53 5.99
N LEU A 267 22.83 -17.39 6.58
CA LEU A 267 22.84 -16.09 5.91
C LEU A 267 24.22 -15.45 6.02
N GLU A 268 24.82 -15.05 4.90
CA GLU A 268 26.06 -14.27 4.87
C GLU A 268 25.83 -12.96 4.13
N VAL A 269 26.10 -11.84 4.79
CA VAL A 269 26.09 -10.50 4.21
C VAL A 269 27.51 -9.96 4.27
N LYS A 270 28.05 -9.54 3.12
CA LYS A 270 29.43 -9.04 3.01
C LYS A 270 29.46 -7.72 2.25
N ASN A 271 30.08 -6.71 2.86
CA ASN A 271 30.31 -5.38 2.32
C ASN A 271 29.05 -4.79 1.66
N LEU A 272 27.90 -4.96 2.32
CA LEU A 272 26.62 -4.50 1.80
C LEU A 272 26.55 -2.97 1.88
N SER A 273 26.42 -2.33 0.72
CA SER A 273 26.11 -0.90 0.63
C SER A 273 24.87 -0.68 -0.23
N ILE A 274 23.99 0.22 0.22
CA ILE A 274 22.69 0.50 -0.42
C ILE A 274 22.55 2.02 -0.63
N ARG A 275 22.28 2.42 -1.87
CA ARG A 275 22.13 3.82 -2.29
C ARG A 275 20.78 4.05 -2.96
N PHE A 276 20.27 5.27 -2.88
CA PHE A 276 19.06 5.70 -3.60
C PHE A 276 19.33 6.99 -4.41
N PRO A 277 19.96 6.88 -5.59
CA PRO A 277 20.39 8.03 -6.39
C PRO A 277 19.29 9.06 -6.67
N GLY A 278 18.06 8.58 -6.92
CA GLY A 278 16.93 9.46 -7.22
C GLY A 278 16.37 10.25 -6.03
N ARG A 279 16.76 9.94 -4.79
CA ARG A 279 16.21 10.60 -3.57
C ARG A 279 17.29 11.20 -2.69
N PHE A 280 18.42 10.51 -2.53
CA PHE A 280 19.51 10.90 -1.63
C PHE A 280 20.86 11.07 -2.36
N GLY A 281 20.84 11.09 -3.71
CA GLY A 281 22.06 11.14 -4.50
C GLY A 281 22.96 9.93 -4.27
N ASP A 282 24.28 10.14 -4.28
CA ASP A 282 25.26 9.07 -4.18
C ASP A 282 25.56 8.60 -2.75
N ILE A 283 24.85 9.13 -1.75
CA ILE A 283 25.03 8.76 -0.34
C ILE A 283 24.58 7.32 -0.12
N ALA A 284 25.47 6.52 0.48
CA ALA A 284 25.17 5.19 0.96
C ALA A 284 24.38 5.29 2.28
N ILE A 285 23.11 4.88 2.25
CA ILE A 285 22.25 4.85 3.44
C ILE A 285 22.63 3.67 4.34
N VAL A 286 23.00 2.55 3.72
CA VAL A 286 23.68 1.44 4.37
C VAL A 286 25.07 1.40 3.76
N ASP A 287 26.11 1.38 4.59
CA ASP A 287 27.49 1.42 4.13
C ASP A 287 28.35 0.30 4.72
N ASN A 288 28.84 -0.56 3.83
CA ASN A 288 29.81 -1.63 4.09
C ASN A 288 29.45 -2.58 5.25
N VAL A 289 28.17 -2.90 5.40
CA VAL A 289 27.69 -3.78 6.47
C VAL A 289 28.04 -5.24 6.16
N SER A 290 28.64 -5.93 7.14
CA SER A 290 28.98 -7.36 7.04
C SER A 290 28.56 -8.10 8.30
N PHE A 291 27.84 -9.21 8.14
CA PHE A 291 27.47 -10.11 9.23
C PHE A 291 27.13 -11.51 8.72
N THR A 292 27.03 -12.47 9.63
CA THR A 292 26.66 -13.85 9.32
C THR A 292 25.69 -14.36 10.37
N VAL A 293 24.71 -15.15 9.96
CA VAL A 293 23.76 -15.84 10.84
C VAL A 293 23.91 -17.33 10.61
N ARG A 294 24.25 -18.06 11.67
CA ARG A 294 24.37 -19.52 11.66
C ARG A 294 23.03 -20.19 11.98
N GLU A 295 22.96 -21.48 11.68
CA GLU A 295 21.81 -22.30 12.03
C GLU A 295 21.58 -22.31 13.55
N GLY A 296 20.35 -22.00 13.98
CA GLY A 296 19.99 -21.84 15.39
C GLY A 296 20.40 -20.51 16.02
N GLU A 297 21.13 -19.64 15.29
CA GLU A 297 21.53 -18.33 15.77
C GLU A 297 20.42 -17.30 15.63
N THR A 298 20.19 -16.55 16.71
CA THR A 298 19.35 -15.36 16.69
C THR A 298 20.25 -14.14 16.70
N MET A 299 20.28 -13.41 15.58
CA MET A 299 21.03 -12.15 15.47
C MET A 299 20.07 -10.96 15.61
N GLY A 300 20.42 -10.01 16.49
CA GLY A 300 19.76 -8.72 16.59
C GLY A 300 20.56 -7.63 15.88
N LEU A 301 19.93 -6.86 14.99
CA LEU A 301 20.51 -5.64 14.41
C LEU A 301 19.91 -4.42 15.11
N VAL A 302 20.70 -3.76 15.95
CA VAL A 302 20.27 -2.63 16.79
C VAL A 302 20.90 -1.33 16.29
N GLY A 303 20.15 -0.23 16.34
CA GLY A 303 20.63 1.10 16.01
C GLY A 303 19.50 2.12 16.01
N GLU A 304 19.83 3.40 15.89
CA GLU A 304 18.88 4.52 15.90
C GLU A 304 17.86 4.44 14.73
N SER A 305 16.74 5.15 14.87
CA SER A 305 15.77 5.27 13.77
C SER A 305 16.46 5.83 12.53
N GLY A 306 16.21 5.23 11.36
CA GLY A 306 16.82 5.69 10.10
C GLY A 306 18.21 5.15 9.77
N CYS A 307 18.90 4.41 10.67
CA CYS A 307 20.24 3.85 10.39
C CYS A 307 20.28 2.69 9.36
N GLY A 308 19.13 2.38 8.72
CA GLY A 308 19.07 1.39 7.65
C GLY A 308 18.68 -0.03 8.05
N LYS A 309 18.29 -0.32 9.31
CA LYS A 309 17.85 -1.67 9.76
C LYS A 309 16.82 -2.31 8.83
N SER A 310 15.70 -1.63 8.60
CA SER A 310 14.61 -2.13 7.75
C SER A 310 15.03 -2.22 6.29
N ILE A 311 15.90 -1.31 5.83
CA ILE A 311 16.44 -1.32 4.46
C ILE A 311 17.34 -2.54 4.24
N THR A 312 18.19 -2.87 5.21
CA THR A 312 19.03 -4.09 5.21
C THR A 312 18.17 -5.35 5.18
N SER A 313 17.11 -5.41 5.99
CA SER A 313 16.16 -6.53 5.96
C SER A 313 15.46 -6.67 4.59
N LEU A 314 14.97 -5.56 4.02
CA LEU A 314 14.38 -5.55 2.68
C LEU A 314 15.39 -5.94 1.59
N ALA A 315 16.68 -5.63 1.76
CA ALA A 315 17.75 -6.02 0.85
C ALA A 315 17.95 -7.54 0.86
N VAL A 316 18.04 -8.14 2.06
CA VAL A 316 18.14 -9.59 2.25
C VAL A 316 16.92 -10.28 1.65
N MET A 317 15.73 -9.73 1.88
CA MET A 317 14.50 -10.22 1.28
C MET A 317 14.36 -9.89 -0.21
N GLY A 318 15.28 -9.14 -0.83
CA GLY A 318 15.23 -8.76 -2.25
C GLY A 318 13.97 -7.98 -2.65
N LEU A 319 13.46 -7.15 -1.73
CA LEU A 319 12.24 -6.35 -1.85
C LEU A 319 12.52 -4.85 -2.02
N LEU A 320 13.78 -4.45 -2.11
CA LEU A 320 14.15 -3.06 -2.38
C LEU A 320 13.51 -2.52 -3.66
N PRO A 321 13.17 -1.23 -3.70
CA PRO A 321 12.63 -0.61 -4.91
C PRO A 321 13.70 -0.60 -6.01
N LYS A 322 13.28 -0.68 -7.27
CA LYS A 322 14.19 -0.68 -8.44
C LYS A 322 15.07 0.57 -8.55
N THR A 323 14.73 1.63 -7.83
CA THR A 323 15.51 2.87 -7.74
C THR A 323 16.71 2.75 -6.80
N ALA A 324 16.76 1.70 -5.98
CA ALA A 324 17.90 1.40 -5.12
C ALA A 324 19.03 0.77 -5.94
N GLN A 325 20.27 1.08 -5.57
CA GLN A 325 21.46 0.40 -6.04
C GLN A 325 22.09 -0.35 -4.87
N VAL A 326 22.37 -1.63 -5.09
CA VAL A 326 22.93 -2.53 -4.07
C VAL A 326 24.29 -3.03 -4.53
N THR A 327 25.28 -2.93 -3.66
CA THR A 327 26.62 -3.51 -3.85
C THR A 327 26.99 -4.39 -2.66
N GLY A 328 27.96 -5.29 -2.85
CA GLY A 328 28.33 -6.30 -1.86
C GLY A 328 27.82 -7.69 -2.27
N SER A 329 27.60 -8.55 -1.27
CA SER A 329 27.13 -9.93 -1.44
C SER A 329 26.12 -10.27 -0.35
N ILE A 330 25.05 -10.96 -0.74
CA ILE A 330 24.05 -11.54 0.17
C ILE A 330 23.85 -12.98 -0.26
N LYS A 331 24.31 -13.92 0.58
CA LYS A 331 24.16 -15.36 0.32
C LYS A 331 23.24 -15.99 1.33
N PHE A 332 22.32 -16.81 0.84
CA PHE A 332 21.53 -17.70 1.68
C PHE A 332 21.90 -19.14 1.35
N ASP A 333 22.33 -19.91 2.35
CA ASP A 333 22.80 -21.28 2.18
C ASP A 333 23.85 -21.44 1.07
N GLY A 334 24.78 -20.48 1.03
CA GLY A 334 25.83 -20.39 0.01
C GLY A 334 25.38 -19.90 -1.37
N LYS A 335 24.07 -19.79 -1.63
CA LYS A 335 23.50 -19.28 -2.89
C LYS A 335 23.46 -17.76 -2.88
N GLU A 336 24.10 -17.13 -3.87
CA GLU A 336 24.07 -15.67 -4.04
C GLU A 336 22.69 -15.18 -4.46
N LEU A 337 22.19 -14.15 -3.76
CA LEU A 337 20.87 -13.55 -3.97
C LEU A 337 20.91 -12.26 -4.78
N LEU A 338 22.08 -11.62 -4.89
CA LEU A 338 22.28 -10.42 -5.70
C LEU A 338 22.71 -10.78 -7.13
N ASP A 339 22.24 -9.98 -8.10
CA ASP A 339 22.70 -9.99 -9.47
C ASP A 339 23.76 -8.89 -9.64
N SER A 340 24.99 -9.30 -9.93
CA SER A 340 26.13 -8.40 -10.11
C SER A 340 26.00 -7.49 -11.33
N ALA A 341 25.28 -7.92 -12.37
CA ALA A 341 25.06 -7.13 -13.58
C ALA A 341 24.02 -6.03 -13.34
N THR A 342 22.93 -6.34 -12.63
CA THR A 342 21.87 -5.36 -12.38
C THR A 342 22.09 -4.52 -11.12
N LYS A 343 23.09 -4.86 -10.29
CA LYS A 343 23.31 -4.26 -8.96
C LYS A 343 22.04 -4.26 -8.10
N HIS A 344 21.29 -5.35 -8.16
CA HIS A 344 19.99 -5.52 -7.52
C HIS A 344 19.74 -7.01 -7.22
N SER A 345 18.69 -7.33 -6.46
CA SER A 345 18.23 -8.71 -6.23
C SER A 345 17.98 -9.51 -7.51
N ASN A 346 18.43 -10.76 -7.54
CA ASN A 346 18.20 -11.72 -8.62
C ASN A 346 16.85 -12.45 -8.41
N PRO A 347 15.81 -12.20 -9.22
CA PRO A 347 14.48 -12.80 -9.01
C PRO A 347 14.48 -14.34 -9.01
N LYS A 348 15.34 -14.97 -9.83
CA LYS A 348 15.43 -16.44 -9.90
C LYS A 348 16.09 -17.03 -8.66
N ALA A 349 16.94 -16.28 -7.97
CA ALA A 349 17.58 -16.75 -6.75
C ALA A 349 16.56 -16.95 -5.61
N TYR A 350 15.47 -16.18 -5.63
CA TYR A 350 14.41 -16.21 -4.62
C TYR A 350 13.25 -17.18 -4.92
N GLU A 351 13.23 -17.82 -6.10
CA GLU A 351 12.22 -18.82 -6.44
C GLU A 351 12.37 -20.06 -5.54
N GLY A 352 11.28 -20.47 -4.87
CA GLY A 352 11.28 -21.54 -3.86
C GLY A 352 12.03 -21.21 -2.54
N LEU A 353 12.51 -19.97 -2.39
CA LEU A 353 13.20 -19.52 -1.18
C LEU A 353 12.25 -18.79 -0.23
N ARG A 354 11.55 -17.77 -0.75
CA ARG A 354 10.62 -16.98 0.07
C ARG A 354 9.34 -17.76 0.30
N GLY A 355 8.83 -17.73 1.53
CA GLY A 355 7.62 -18.44 1.94
C GLY A 355 7.88 -19.89 2.37
N GLU A 356 8.89 -20.54 1.80
CA GLU A 356 9.27 -21.93 2.16
C GLU A 356 10.43 -22.00 3.16
N GLN A 357 11.48 -21.19 2.96
CA GLN A 357 12.71 -21.23 3.76
C GLN A 357 13.00 -19.91 4.48
N ILE A 358 12.61 -18.78 3.87
CA ILE A 358 12.73 -17.45 4.47
C ILE A 358 11.37 -16.77 4.49
N ALA A 359 10.99 -16.26 5.66
CA ALA A 359 9.80 -15.43 5.84
C ALA A 359 10.18 -14.09 6.49
N MET A 360 9.32 -13.10 6.32
CA MET A 360 9.46 -11.79 6.94
C MET A 360 8.21 -11.50 7.75
N VAL A 361 8.40 -11.09 9.00
CA VAL A 361 7.33 -10.54 9.84
C VAL A 361 7.49 -9.02 9.80
N TYR A 362 6.45 -8.33 9.35
CA TYR A 362 6.45 -6.87 9.28
C TYR A 362 6.22 -6.26 10.66
N GLN A 363 6.74 -5.04 10.85
CA GLN A 363 6.57 -4.30 12.11
C GLN A 363 5.10 -4.03 12.42
N ASP A 364 4.30 -3.79 11.37
CA ASP A 364 2.85 -3.72 11.43
C ASP A 364 2.25 -4.91 10.66
N ALA A 365 1.56 -5.78 11.39
CA ALA A 365 0.92 -6.96 10.81
C ALA A 365 -0.33 -6.59 9.99
N LEU A 366 -1.03 -5.50 10.34
CA LEU A 366 -2.24 -5.07 9.65
C LEU A 366 -1.92 -4.54 8.25
N SER A 367 -0.80 -3.81 8.10
CA SER A 367 -0.36 -3.29 6.79
C SER A 367 0.00 -4.38 5.78
N SER A 368 0.25 -5.60 6.26
CA SER A 368 0.57 -6.78 5.44
C SER A 368 -0.68 -7.45 4.84
N LEU A 369 -1.87 -7.07 5.29
CA LEU A 369 -3.14 -7.61 4.81
C LEU A 369 -3.75 -6.66 3.76
N ASN A 370 -4.30 -7.23 2.69
CA ASN A 370 -5.05 -6.45 1.71
C ASN A 370 -6.40 -6.03 2.32
N PRO A 371 -6.69 -4.73 2.47
CA PRO A 371 -7.92 -4.25 3.09
C PRO A 371 -9.18 -4.58 2.28
N SER A 372 -9.08 -4.82 0.97
CA SER A 372 -10.24 -5.18 0.14
C SER A 372 -10.62 -6.66 0.21
N MET A 373 -9.89 -7.47 0.98
CA MET A 373 -10.03 -8.91 1.05
C MET A 373 -10.29 -9.38 2.48
N LYS A 374 -11.13 -10.41 2.63
CA LYS A 374 -11.37 -10.99 3.96
C LYS A 374 -10.11 -11.69 4.44
N ILE A 375 -9.84 -11.62 5.74
CA ILE A 375 -8.69 -12.28 6.37
C ILE A 375 -8.68 -13.78 6.02
N LYS A 376 -9.83 -14.45 6.14
CA LYS A 376 -9.97 -15.87 5.76
C LYS A 376 -9.49 -16.18 4.33
N ASP A 377 -9.84 -15.31 3.37
CA ASP A 377 -9.52 -15.54 1.96
C ASP A 377 -8.01 -15.38 1.74
N GLN A 378 -7.35 -14.53 2.53
CA GLN A 378 -5.90 -14.32 2.50
C GLN A 378 -5.15 -15.47 3.20
N MET A 379 -5.65 -15.94 4.34
CA MET A 379 -5.09 -17.11 5.04
C MET A 379 -5.20 -18.39 4.20
N GLU A 380 -6.30 -18.58 3.48
CA GLU A 380 -6.44 -19.68 2.51
C GLU A 380 -5.40 -19.60 1.39
N GLN A 381 -4.98 -18.41 0.98
CA GLN A 381 -3.97 -18.25 -0.08
C GLN A 381 -2.58 -18.64 0.40
N LEU A 382 -2.25 -18.26 1.65
CA LEU A 382 -1.00 -18.65 2.29
C LEU A 382 -0.89 -20.17 2.41
N THR A 383 -1.95 -20.82 2.90
CA THR A 383 -1.96 -22.28 3.08
C THR A 383 -1.92 -23.05 1.75
N LYS A 384 -2.58 -22.55 0.69
CA LYS A 384 -2.49 -23.13 -0.66
C LYS A 384 -1.10 -23.02 -1.30
N ARG A 385 -0.21 -22.15 -0.81
CA ARG A 385 1.11 -21.85 -1.40
C ARG A 385 2.26 -22.36 -0.52
N GLY A 386 2.25 -23.66 -0.25
CA GLY A 386 3.33 -24.31 0.51
C GLY A 386 3.09 -24.37 2.02
N GLY A 387 1.90 -23.96 2.49
CA GLY A 387 1.50 -24.21 3.87
C GLY A 387 1.29 -25.70 4.12
N ARG A 388 1.92 -26.23 5.18
CA ARG A 388 1.72 -27.61 5.65
C ARG A 388 0.52 -27.76 6.59
N LYS A 389 -0.10 -26.64 6.97
CA LYS A 389 -1.15 -26.56 7.97
C LYS A 389 -2.36 -25.83 7.40
N THR A 390 -3.55 -26.19 7.87
CA THR A 390 -4.78 -25.49 7.49
C THR A 390 -4.87 -24.12 8.18
N PRO A 391 -5.68 -23.18 7.67
CA PRO A 391 -5.87 -21.89 8.34
C PRO A 391 -6.32 -22.04 9.80
N ALA A 392 -7.21 -23.00 10.07
CA ALA A 392 -7.70 -23.31 11.41
C ALA A 392 -6.58 -23.78 12.35
N GLU A 393 -5.74 -24.70 11.89
CA GLU A 393 -4.57 -25.17 12.66
C GLU A 393 -3.58 -24.03 12.96
N LEU A 394 -3.39 -23.11 12.01
CA LEU A 394 -2.51 -21.95 12.21
C LEU A 394 -3.07 -21.01 13.28
N LEU A 395 -4.39 -20.76 13.27
CA LEU A 395 -5.06 -19.93 14.27
C LEU A 395 -5.00 -20.58 15.66
N GLU A 396 -5.24 -21.88 15.74
CA GLU A 396 -5.13 -22.64 17.00
C GLU A 396 -3.71 -22.58 17.60
N MET A 397 -2.66 -22.67 16.77
CA MET A 397 -1.27 -22.56 17.22
C MET A 397 -0.93 -21.22 17.87
N VAL A 398 -1.58 -20.14 17.43
CA VAL A 398 -1.42 -18.80 18.02
C VAL A 398 -2.53 -18.47 19.03
N LYS A 399 -3.31 -19.47 19.44
CA LYS A 399 -4.41 -19.36 20.41
C LYS A 399 -5.51 -18.38 19.97
N LEU A 400 -5.83 -18.38 18.68
CA LEU A 400 -6.96 -17.66 18.10
C LEU A 400 -8.08 -18.64 17.72
N ASP A 401 -9.34 -18.17 17.81
CA ASP A 401 -10.52 -18.96 17.43
C ASP A 401 -10.56 -19.14 15.88
N PRO A 402 -10.62 -20.38 15.36
CA PRO A 402 -10.48 -20.70 13.94
C PRO A 402 -11.57 -20.19 12.98
#